data_AF-A0AAQ3P3Z0-F1
#
_entry.id   AF-A0AAQ3P3Z0-F1
#
_cell.length_a   1.000
_cell.length_b   1.000
_cell.length_c   1.000
_cell.angle_alpha   90.00
_cell.angle_beta   90.00
_cell.angle_gamma   90.00
#
_symmetry.space_group_name_H-M   'P 1'
#
loop_
_entity.id
_entity.type
_entity.pdbx_description
1 polymer ?
#
loop_
_entity_poly.entity_id
_entity_poly.type
_entity_poly.pdbx_seq_one_letter_code
_entity_poly.pdbx_strand_id
1 'polypeptide(L)'
;RREKKENLSNHYGMRHVLDVTMRYLSACTVPLRLFTPSGSNLAFSNTSFRVTHSILTRPSQLISNSMSQPAADLNVVATTKDGLQQPENVDVVVQYVVLRRDLIDSWPLGSVVTQGCHASVSAVWSNKDDPDTIDYCSPDKIDSMHKVTLEVKGETQIKNLSEKLTSGGIIHKLWIEQPENIPTCLATKPYPKSIVSSYFKKLKLCK
;
A
#
# COMPACT_ATOMS: atom_id res chain seq x y z
N ARG A 1 30.43 -21.63 46.35
CA ARG A 1 30.59 -20.25 45.79
C ARG A 1 30.63 -20.29 44.25
N ARG A 2 29.63 -20.92 43.64
CA ARG A 2 29.38 -20.98 42.19
C ARG A 2 27.88 -21.15 42.04
N GLU A 3 27.12 -20.07 42.28
CA GLU A 3 25.64 -20.04 42.12
C GLU A 3 25.09 -18.62 42.35
N LYS A 4 25.73 -17.62 41.76
CA LYS A 4 25.21 -16.24 41.78
C LYS A 4 25.70 -15.42 40.58
N LYS A 5 25.62 -16.01 39.38
CA LYS A 5 25.95 -15.33 38.12
C LYS A 5 24.94 -15.56 36.98
N GLU A 6 23.77 -16.12 37.27
CA GLU A 6 22.67 -16.24 36.30
C GLU A 6 21.43 -15.57 36.86
N ASN A 7 21.39 -14.24 36.86
CA ASN A 7 20.11 -13.49 36.90
C ASN A 7 20.24 -12.01 36.51
N LEU A 8 21.13 -11.68 35.57
CA LEU A 8 21.31 -10.30 35.07
C LEU A 8 21.47 -10.24 33.54
N SER A 9 20.69 -11.05 32.81
CA SER A 9 20.68 -11.03 31.33
C SER A 9 19.29 -10.77 30.72
N ASN A 10 18.30 -10.32 31.49
CA ASN A 10 16.94 -10.04 30.97
C ASN A 10 16.56 -8.55 30.93
N HIS A 11 17.54 -7.64 30.76
CA HIS A 11 17.25 -6.21 30.67
C HIS A 11 17.89 -5.45 29.51
N TYR A 12 18.22 -6.16 28.42
CA TYR A 12 18.80 -5.60 27.20
C TYR A 12 17.98 -5.88 25.92
N GLY A 13 16.64 -5.97 26.04
CA GLY A 13 15.74 -6.27 24.91
C GLY A 13 14.56 -5.31 24.70
N MET A 14 14.53 -4.16 25.39
CA MET A 14 13.41 -3.20 25.35
C MET A 14 13.90 -1.74 25.44
N ARG A 15 14.94 -1.39 24.67
CA ARG A 15 15.44 0.00 24.54
C ARG A 15 15.84 0.36 23.10
N HIS A 16 15.20 -0.26 22.10
CA HIS A 16 15.48 0.01 20.68
C HIS A 16 14.22 0.30 19.84
N VAL A 17 13.16 0.84 20.45
CA VAL A 17 11.97 1.34 19.74
C VAL A 17 11.54 2.74 20.23
N LEU A 18 12.38 3.43 21.00
CA LEU A 18 12.12 4.79 21.51
C LEU A 18 13.22 5.80 21.13
N ASP A 19 13.95 5.56 20.03
CA ASP A 19 15.01 6.47 19.58
C ASP A 19 15.02 6.69 18.04
N VAL A 20 13.83 6.78 17.44
CA VAL A 20 13.62 7.36 16.10
C VAL A 20 12.46 8.37 16.13
N THR A 21 12.29 9.06 17.25
CA THR A 21 11.24 10.10 17.41
C THR A 21 11.77 11.35 18.12
N MET A 22 13.04 11.73 17.88
CA MET A 22 13.57 12.95 18.51
C MET A 22 14.79 13.56 17.81
N ARG A 23 14.73 13.85 16.50
CA ARG A 23 15.68 14.78 15.85
C ARG A 23 15.08 15.51 14.65
N TYR A 24 14.19 16.47 14.89
CA TYR A 24 14.05 17.66 14.03
C TYR A 24 13.50 18.83 14.87
N LEU A 25 14.29 19.25 15.86
CA LEU A 25 14.23 20.59 16.42
C LEU A 25 15.67 21.10 16.46
N SER A 26 16.06 21.82 15.41
CA SER A 26 17.26 22.66 15.42
C SER A 26 16.95 23.96 14.72
N ALA A 27 17.25 25.04 15.41
CA ALA A 27 16.88 26.41 15.11
C ALA A 27 17.43 26.88 13.76
N CYS A 28 16.54 27.39 12.91
CA CYS A 28 16.88 28.37 11.89
C CYS A 28 16.27 29.70 12.33
N THR A 29 17.08 30.50 13.04
CA THR A 29 16.79 31.91 13.28
C THR A 29 16.91 32.63 11.94
N VAL A 30 15.77 32.91 11.29
CA VAL A 30 15.71 33.76 10.10
C VAL A 30 15.40 35.19 10.58
N PRO A 31 16.19 36.21 10.22
CA PRO A 31 15.85 37.58 10.58
C PRO A 31 14.61 38.03 9.80
N LEU A 32 13.58 38.47 10.52
CA LEU A 32 12.44 39.21 9.99
C LEU A 32 12.95 40.51 9.34
N ARG A 33 13.03 40.55 8.01
CA ARG A 33 13.05 41.82 7.26
C ARG A 33 11.63 42.14 6.84
N LEU A 34 11.14 43.31 7.28
CA LEU A 34 9.93 43.93 6.78
C LEU A 34 10.02 44.11 5.27
N PHE A 35 9.13 43.44 4.52
CA PHE A 35 8.90 43.72 3.11
C PHE A 35 7.70 44.65 3.00
N THR A 36 7.95 45.87 2.54
CA THR A 36 6.95 46.81 2.06
C THR A 36 6.66 46.53 0.58
N PRO A 37 5.40 46.61 0.10
CA PRO A 37 5.12 46.47 -1.32
C PRO A 37 5.26 47.84 -1.99
N SER A 38 6.18 47.96 -2.94
CA SER A 38 6.12 48.99 -3.97
C SER A 38 6.32 48.31 -5.31
N GLY A 39 5.31 48.46 -6.17
CA GLY A 39 5.19 47.73 -7.41
C GLY A 39 6.10 48.23 -8.52
N SER A 40 6.41 47.33 -9.44
CA SER A 40 6.57 47.66 -10.87
C SER A 40 6.66 46.38 -11.69
N ASN A 41 5.89 46.36 -12.77
CA ASN A 41 5.78 45.34 -13.80
C ASN A 41 7.12 45.00 -14.45
N LEU A 42 7.48 43.72 -14.58
CA LEU A 42 8.39 43.26 -15.64
C LEU A 42 8.03 41.83 -16.11
N ALA A 43 7.65 41.78 -17.38
CA ALA A 43 7.74 40.73 -18.40
C ALA A 43 8.00 39.26 -17.97
N PHE A 44 7.02 38.40 -18.25
CA PHE A 44 7.22 36.96 -18.40
C PHE A 44 7.97 36.68 -19.71
N SER A 45 9.22 36.25 -19.61
CA SER A 45 9.95 35.63 -20.72
C SER A 45 9.63 34.15 -20.78
N ASN A 46 8.97 33.73 -21.86
CA ASN A 46 8.73 32.32 -22.19
C ASN A 46 10.05 31.61 -22.49
N THR A 47 10.48 30.72 -21.60
CA THR A 47 11.51 29.73 -21.92
C THR A 47 10.85 28.43 -22.37
N SER A 48 10.93 28.18 -23.68
CA SER A 48 10.51 26.94 -24.32
C SER A 48 11.44 25.80 -23.88
N PHE A 49 10.93 24.82 -23.13
CA PHE A 49 11.62 23.57 -22.88
C PHE A 49 11.57 22.69 -24.14
N ARG A 50 12.73 22.39 -24.73
CA ARG A 50 12.88 21.36 -25.77
C ARG A 50 13.06 20.00 -25.08
N VAL A 51 12.08 19.11 -25.25
CA VAL A 51 12.22 17.69 -24.92
C VAL A 51 12.84 16.97 -26.12
N THR A 52 14.06 16.45 -25.96
CA THR A 52 14.66 15.53 -26.92
C THR A 52 14.16 14.11 -26.64
N HIS A 53 13.34 13.57 -27.54
CA HIS A 53 12.97 12.15 -27.54
C HIS A 53 14.16 11.32 -28.05
N SER A 54 14.72 10.46 -27.19
CA SER A 54 15.56 9.34 -27.64
C SER A 54 14.67 8.10 -27.77
N ILE A 55 14.28 7.81 -29.02
CA ILE A 55 13.64 6.57 -29.44
C ILE A 55 14.73 5.49 -29.49
N LEU A 56 14.61 4.45 -28.67
CA LEU A 56 15.38 3.21 -28.85
C LEU A 56 14.44 2.09 -29.29
N THR A 57 14.38 1.91 -30.61
CA THR A 57 13.79 0.75 -31.29
C THR A 57 14.68 -0.49 -31.07
N ARG A 58 14.14 -1.54 -30.46
CA ARG A 58 14.73 -2.89 -30.50
C ARG A 58 13.79 -3.83 -31.25
N PRO A 59 14.21 -4.43 -32.38
CA PRO A 59 13.33 -5.25 -33.21
C PRO A 59 13.18 -6.68 -32.70
N SER A 60 12.02 -7.22 -33.09
CA SER A 60 11.45 -8.57 -32.94
C SER A 60 12.37 -9.75 -33.25
N GLN A 61 12.17 -10.86 -32.54
CA GLN A 61 12.30 -12.19 -33.14
C GLN A 61 11.11 -13.08 -32.78
N LEU A 62 10.31 -13.34 -33.82
CA LEU A 62 9.33 -14.40 -33.94
C LEU A 62 10.09 -15.72 -34.12
N ILE A 63 9.71 -16.76 -33.39
CA ILE A 63 10.00 -18.14 -33.79
C ILE A 63 8.66 -18.86 -33.92
N SER A 64 8.35 -19.21 -35.16
CA SER A 64 7.28 -20.11 -35.56
C SER A 64 7.84 -21.52 -35.62
N ASN A 65 7.13 -22.52 -35.09
CA ASN A 65 7.22 -23.92 -35.49
C ASN A 65 5.78 -24.45 -35.43
N SER A 66 5.06 -24.51 -36.55
CA SER A 66 5.03 -25.55 -37.59
C SER A 66 4.42 -26.87 -37.10
N MET A 67 3.26 -27.19 -37.67
CA MET A 67 2.43 -28.37 -37.42
C MET A 67 3.06 -29.67 -37.95
N SER A 68 2.79 -30.77 -37.26
CA SER A 68 2.77 -32.12 -37.82
C SER A 68 1.50 -32.84 -37.34
N GLN A 69 0.77 -33.41 -38.29
CA GLN A 69 -0.53 -34.10 -38.13
C GLN A 69 -0.39 -35.59 -37.70
N PRO A 70 -1.49 -36.27 -37.31
CA PRO A 70 -1.49 -37.47 -36.48
C PRO A 70 -1.69 -38.79 -37.26
N ALA A 71 -1.41 -39.93 -36.61
CA ALA A 71 -1.86 -41.25 -37.06
C ALA A 71 -2.15 -42.21 -35.88
N ALA A 72 -3.42 -42.63 -35.81
CA ALA A 72 -4.00 -43.92 -35.42
C ALA A 72 -3.61 -44.66 -34.11
N ASP A 73 -4.66 -44.81 -33.29
CA ASP A 73 -5.21 -46.03 -32.66
C ASP A 73 -4.39 -46.92 -31.71
N LEU A 74 -4.78 -46.98 -30.42
CA LEU A 74 -5.55 -48.09 -29.83
C LEU A 74 -5.89 -47.83 -28.34
N ASN A 75 -7.12 -48.21 -27.95
CA ASN A 75 -7.72 -48.07 -26.62
C ASN A 75 -7.05 -48.90 -25.50
N VAL A 76 -6.87 -48.30 -24.32
CA VAL A 76 -6.98 -49.01 -23.03
C VAL A 76 -7.84 -48.18 -22.08
N VAL A 77 -8.97 -48.78 -21.69
CA VAL A 77 -9.91 -48.30 -20.69
C VAL A 77 -9.23 -48.30 -19.31
N ALA A 78 -9.15 -47.13 -18.69
CA ALA A 78 -9.04 -47.01 -17.23
C ALA A 78 -9.91 -45.83 -16.78
N THR A 79 -10.99 -46.19 -16.11
CA THR A 79 -11.92 -45.29 -15.43
C THR A 79 -11.18 -44.45 -14.39
N THR A 80 -10.99 -43.17 -14.65
CA THR A 80 -10.99 -42.14 -13.60
C THR A 80 -11.70 -40.91 -14.13
N LYS A 81 -12.73 -40.51 -13.40
CA LYS A 81 -13.63 -39.40 -13.70
C LYS A 81 -12.82 -38.12 -13.92
N ASP A 82 -12.70 -37.73 -15.18
CA ASP A 82 -12.20 -36.43 -15.59
C ASP A 82 -13.25 -35.38 -15.25
N GLY A 83 -13.12 -34.81 -14.05
CA GLY A 83 -13.80 -33.58 -13.69
C GLY A 83 -12.93 -32.43 -14.18
N LEU A 84 -13.39 -31.71 -15.21
CA LEU A 84 -12.87 -30.40 -15.59
C LEU A 84 -12.57 -29.60 -14.32
N GLN A 85 -11.28 -29.38 -14.05
CA GLN A 85 -10.86 -28.45 -13.02
C GLN A 85 -11.29 -27.06 -13.49
N GLN A 86 -12.32 -26.53 -12.84
CA GLN A 86 -12.57 -25.09 -12.84
C GLN A 86 -11.27 -24.39 -12.44
N PRO A 87 -10.95 -23.21 -12.99
CA PRO A 87 -9.70 -22.54 -12.68
C PRO A 87 -9.60 -22.44 -11.17
N GLU A 88 -8.53 -22.98 -10.59
CA GLU A 88 -8.19 -22.76 -9.20
C GLU A 88 -8.34 -21.26 -8.94
N ASN A 89 -9.34 -20.88 -8.14
CA ASN A 89 -9.57 -19.50 -7.80
C ASN A 89 -8.44 -19.11 -6.84
N VAL A 90 -7.28 -18.77 -7.40
CA VAL A 90 -6.11 -18.35 -6.64
C VAL A 90 -6.58 -17.19 -5.77
N ASP A 91 -6.51 -17.37 -4.44
CA ASP A 91 -7.00 -16.36 -3.52
C ASP A 91 -6.16 -15.10 -3.67
N VAL A 92 -6.76 -14.09 -4.31
CA VAL A 92 -6.07 -12.87 -4.69
C VAL A 92 -5.67 -12.10 -3.43
N VAL A 93 -4.39 -11.77 -3.31
CA VAL A 93 -3.91 -10.87 -2.26
C VAL A 93 -4.32 -9.44 -2.60
N VAL A 94 -4.93 -8.77 -1.63
CA VAL A 94 -5.51 -7.44 -1.78
C VAL A 94 -5.11 -6.55 -0.61
N GLN A 95 -4.93 -5.26 -0.89
CA GLN A 95 -4.88 -4.23 0.13
C GLN A 95 -6.15 -3.39 0.10
N TYR A 96 -6.81 -3.26 1.24
CA TYR A 96 -7.93 -2.32 1.39
C TYR A 96 -7.41 -0.97 1.87
N VAL A 97 -7.87 0.09 1.22
CA VAL A 97 -7.65 1.49 1.61
C VAL A 97 -9.02 2.11 1.87
N VAL A 98 -9.21 2.75 3.02
CA VAL A 98 -10.49 3.33 3.42
C VAL A 98 -10.32 4.81 3.69
N LEU A 99 -11.04 5.61 2.91
CA LEU A 99 -11.04 7.06 2.97
C LEU A 99 -12.29 7.60 3.68
N ARG A 100 -12.14 8.77 4.26
CA ARG A 100 -13.22 9.53 4.89
C ARG A 100 -13.95 10.40 3.87
N ARG A 101 -15.25 10.16 3.67
CA ARG A 101 -16.07 10.92 2.72
C ARG A 101 -16.20 12.40 3.11
N ASP A 102 -16.36 12.69 4.39
CA ASP A 102 -16.40 14.05 4.92
C ASP A 102 -15.12 14.85 4.62
N LEU A 103 -13.95 14.18 4.58
CA LEU A 103 -12.70 14.81 4.15
C LEU A 103 -12.64 14.97 2.62
N ILE A 104 -13.12 14.00 1.84
CA ILE A 104 -13.22 14.13 0.37
C ILE A 104 -14.07 15.35 -0.02
N ASP A 105 -15.15 15.60 0.71
CA ASP A 105 -16.05 16.72 0.43
C ASP A 105 -15.51 18.09 0.87
N SER A 106 -14.54 18.12 1.79
CA SER A 106 -14.04 19.37 2.39
C SER A 106 -12.58 19.69 2.08
N TRP A 107 -11.79 18.72 1.63
CA TRP A 107 -10.36 18.88 1.35
C TRP A 107 -10.08 18.82 -0.15
N PRO A 108 -8.96 19.40 -0.62
CA PRO A 108 -8.49 19.15 -1.98
C PRO A 108 -8.32 17.65 -2.22
N LEU A 109 -8.81 17.15 -3.35
CA LEU A 109 -8.73 15.72 -3.71
C LEU A 109 -7.30 15.18 -3.60
N GLY A 110 -6.31 15.94 -4.08
CA GLY A 110 -4.89 15.56 -4.00
C GLY A 110 -4.39 15.36 -2.57
N SER A 111 -4.89 16.13 -1.61
CA SER A 111 -4.55 15.96 -0.19
C SER A 111 -5.08 14.62 0.31
N VAL A 112 -6.35 14.29 0.03
CA VAL A 112 -6.94 13.01 0.46
C VAL A 112 -6.25 11.81 -0.20
N VAL A 113 -5.91 11.91 -1.48
CA VAL A 113 -5.14 10.88 -2.19
C VAL A 113 -3.80 10.63 -1.50
N THR A 114 -3.10 11.70 -1.13
CA THR A 114 -1.82 11.62 -0.41
C THR A 114 -1.96 10.89 0.93
N GLN A 115 -3.04 11.13 1.68
CA GLN A 115 -3.35 10.40 2.91
C GLN A 115 -3.49 8.88 2.67
N GLY A 116 -4.18 8.51 1.58
CA GLY A 116 -4.30 7.12 1.13
C GLY A 116 -2.94 6.47 0.84
N CYS A 117 -2.08 7.19 0.11
CA CYS A 117 -0.73 6.73 -0.19
C CYS A 117 0.11 6.55 1.08
N HIS A 118 0.07 7.50 2.01
CA HIS A 118 0.79 7.41 3.28
C HIS A 118 0.36 6.19 4.10
N ALA A 119 -0.95 5.98 4.25
CA ALA A 119 -1.50 4.82 4.96
C ALA A 119 -1.07 3.50 4.31
N SER A 120 -1.22 3.40 2.97
CA SER A 120 -0.90 2.19 2.19
C SER A 120 0.58 1.81 2.29
N VAL A 121 1.48 2.76 2.05
CA VAL A 121 2.94 2.52 2.12
C VAL A 121 3.37 2.19 3.53
N SER A 122 2.84 2.90 4.54
CA SER A 122 3.15 2.59 5.94
C SER A 122 2.69 1.19 6.33
N ALA A 123 1.50 0.75 5.89
CA ALA A 123 1.00 -0.59 6.19
C ALA A 123 1.86 -1.68 5.54
N VAL A 124 2.31 -1.47 4.29
CA VAL A 124 3.23 -2.39 3.61
C VAL A 124 4.58 -2.42 4.31
N TRP A 125 5.22 -1.27 4.52
CA TRP A 125 6.57 -1.21 5.08
C TRP A 125 6.67 -1.81 6.48
N SER A 126 5.69 -1.52 7.35
CA SER A 126 5.63 -2.09 8.70
C SER A 126 5.46 -3.60 8.72
N ASN A 127 5.05 -4.22 7.60
CA ASN A 127 4.81 -5.65 7.46
C ASN A 127 5.62 -6.26 6.31
N LYS A 128 6.73 -5.64 5.89
CA LYS A 128 7.52 -6.06 4.72
C LYS A 128 8.05 -7.51 4.76
N ASP A 129 8.14 -8.08 5.96
CA ASP A 129 8.64 -9.44 6.21
C ASP A 129 7.51 -10.48 6.33
N ASP A 130 6.24 -10.05 6.24
CA ASP A 130 5.07 -10.94 6.24
C ASP A 130 4.92 -11.66 4.89
N PRO A 131 4.63 -12.98 4.87
CA PRO A 131 4.57 -13.76 3.63
C PRO A 131 3.61 -13.20 2.56
N ASP A 132 2.43 -12.73 2.96
CA ASP A 132 1.47 -12.15 2.02
C ASP A 132 1.98 -10.82 1.45
N THR A 133 2.71 -10.05 2.27
CA THR A 133 3.28 -8.76 1.86
C THR A 133 4.47 -8.94 0.92
N ILE A 134 5.32 -9.94 1.19
CA ILE A 134 6.42 -10.34 0.31
C ILE A 134 5.87 -10.79 -1.04
N ASP A 135 4.86 -11.67 -1.04
CA ASP A 135 4.22 -12.14 -2.25
C ASP A 135 3.59 -10.99 -3.06
N TYR A 136 2.85 -10.11 -2.37
CA TYR A 136 2.22 -8.93 -2.97
C TYR A 136 3.21 -7.95 -3.59
N CYS A 137 4.43 -7.84 -3.04
CA CYS A 137 5.49 -6.96 -3.54
C CYS A 137 6.54 -7.70 -4.39
N SER A 138 6.31 -8.97 -4.74
CA SER A 138 7.25 -9.78 -5.52
C SER A 138 7.44 -9.23 -6.94
N PRO A 139 8.58 -9.49 -7.60
CA PRO A 139 8.83 -9.02 -8.97
C PRO A 139 7.74 -9.40 -9.97
N ASP A 140 7.12 -10.56 -9.79
CA ASP A 140 6.07 -11.06 -10.68
C ASP A 140 4.71 -10.38 -10.43
N LYS A 141 4.48 -9.82 -9.23
CA LYS A 141 3.18 -9.26 -8.81
C LYS A 141 3.17 -7.75 -8.62
N ILE A 142 4.33 -7.10 -8.58
CA ILE A 142 4.45 -5.66 -8.26
C ILE A 142 3.66 -4.78 -9.24
N ASP A 143 3.63 -5.13 -10.52
CA ASP A 143 2.88 -4.41 -11.57
C ASP A 143 1.39 -4.81 -11.63
N SER A 144 0.98 -5.84 -10.87
CA SER A 144 -0.40 -6.34 -10.79
C SER A 144 -0.99 -6.28 -9.38
N MET A 145 -0.45 -5.41 -8.51
CA MET A 145 -0.95 -5.23 -7.15
C MET A 145 -2.44 -4.86 -7.12
N HIS A 146 -3.25 -5.61 -6.39
CA HIS A 146 -4.67 -5.31 -6.24
C HIS A 146 -4.97 -4.44 -5.00
N LYS A 147 -5.55 -3.26 -5.24
CA LYS A 147 -6.01 -2.34 -4.17
C LYS A 147 -7.48 -2.06 -4.32
N VAL A 148 -8.20 -2.05 -3.20
CA VAL A 148 -9.62 -1.70 -3.15
C VAL A 148 -9.80 -0.47 -2.27
N THR A 149 -10.24 0.63 -2.89
CA THR A 149 -10.50 1.89 -2.18
C THR A 149 -11.97 2.00 -1.80
N LEU A 150 -12.24 2.08 -0.50
CA LEU A 150 -13.58 2.18 0.07
C LEU A 150 -13.74 3.49 0.83
N GLU A 151 -14.97 3.84 1.15
CA GLU A 151 -15.29 5.03 1.92
C GLU A 151 -16.12 4.74 3.18
N VAL A 152 -15.90 5.57 4.18
CA VAL A 152 -16.74 5.70 5.38
C VAL A 152 -17.23 7.14 5.51
N LYS A 153 -18.34 7.36 6.22
CA LYS A 153 -18.95 8.69 6.31
C LYS A 153 -18.11 9.71 7.07
N GLY A 154 -17.29 9.27 8.02
CA GLY A 154 -16.47 10.17 8.83
C GLY A 154 -15.70 9.48 9.94
N GLU A 155 -15.19 10.30 10.87
CA GLU A 155 -14.24 9.89 11.91
C GLU A 155 -14.71 8.72 12.78
N THR A 156 -15.94 8.78 13.29
CA THR A 156 -16.46 7.71 14.17
C THR A 156 -16.45 6.36 13.45
N GLN A 157 -16.79 6.33 12.16
CA GLN A 157 -16.83 5.08 11.41
C GLN A 157 -15.43 4.53 11.12
N ILE A 158 -14.43 5.39 10.83
CA ILE A 158 -13.07 4.92 10.59
C ILE A 158 -12.42 4.37 11.88
N LYS A 159 -12.69 5.00 13.04
CA LYS A 159 -12.25 4.51 14.36
C LYS A 159 -12.90 3.16 14.70
N ASN A 160 -14.23 3.04 14.57
CA ASN A 160 -14.93 1.78 14.81
C ASN A 160 -14.45 0.66 13.88
N LEU A 161 -14.12 0.98 12.62
CA LEU A 161 -13.52 0.02 11.69
C LEU A 161 -12.13 -0.42 12.18
N SER A 162 -11.28 0.52 12.59
CA SER A 162 -9.95 0.21 13.14
C SER A 162 -10.05 -0.72 14.35
N GLU A 163 -10.94 -0.42 15.30
CA GLU A 163 -11.19 -1.28 16.48
C GLU A 163 -11.65 -2.67 16.08
N LYS A 164 -12.63 -2.77 15.17
CA LYS A 164 -13.13 -4.06 14.66
C LYS A 164 -12.03 -4.89 13.99
N LEU A 165 -11.15 -4.26 13.21
CA LEU A 165 -10.03 -4.92 12.56
C LEU A 165 -9.00 -5.40 13.60
N THR A 166 -8.68 -4.56 14.59
CA THR A 166 -7.81 -4.94 15.72
C THR A 166 -8.36 -6.14 16.48
N SER A 167 -9.65 -6.13 16.83
CA SER A 167 -10.31 -7.27 17.49
C SER A 167 -10.32 -8.53 16.62
N GLY A 168 -10.32 -8.37 15.29
CA GLY A 168 -10.24 -9.46 14.33
C GLY A 168 -8.82 -9.95 14.02
N GLY A 169 -7.78 -9.37 14.64
CA GLY A 169 -6.39 -9.68 14.32
C GLY A 169 -5.94 -9.21 12.94
N ILE A 170 -6.68 -8.29 12.32
CA ILE A 170 -6.34 -7.74 11.00
C ILE A 170 -5.42 -6.53 11.18
N ILE A 171 -4.15 -6.71 10.81
CA ILE A 171 -3.12 -5.69 10.87
C ILE A 171 -3.42 -4.60 9.84
N HIS A 172 -3.45 -3.36 10.33
CA HIS A 172 -3.73 -2.19 9.51
C HIS A 172 -3.03 -0.96 10.09
N LYS A 173 -2.86 0.04 9.24
CA LYS A 173 -2.41 1.39 9.59
C LYS A 173 -3.62 2.31 9.62
N LEU A 174 -3.91 2.89 10.77
CA LEU A 174 -4.72 4.11 10.87
C LEU A 174 -3.77 5.30 10.72
N TRP A 175 -3.93 6.08 9.65
CA TRP A 175 -3.13 7.28 9.41
C TRP A 175 -3.74 8.46 10.15
N ILE A 176 -2.90 9.14 10.94
CA ILE A 176 -3.27 10.28 11.76
C ILE A 176 -2.51 11.49 11.22
N GLU A 177 -3.24 12.47 10.69
CA GLU A 177 -2.65 13.69 10.15
C GLU A 177 -2.26 14.65 11.28
N GLN A 178 -1.10 15.29 11.13
CA GLN A 178 -0.56 16.28 12.06
C GLN A 178 -0.61 17.68 11.42
N PRO A 179 -0.69 18.75 12.22
CA PRO A 179 -0.67 18.79 13.70
C PRO A 179 -2.02 18.54 14.39
N GLU A 180 -3.13 18.45 13.65
CA GLU A 180 -4.49 18.38 14.22
C GLU A 180 -4.81 17.03 14.87
N ASN A 181 -3.98 16.00 14.63
CA ASN A 181 -4.08 14.67 15.20
C ASN A 181 -5.41 13.96 14.88
N ILE A 182 -5.88 14.09 13.64
CA ILE A 182 -7.14 13.51 13.17
C ILE A 182 -6.91 12.25 12.32
N PRO A 183 -7.72 11.18 12.48
CA PRO A 183 -7.61 10.01 11.60
C PRO A 183 -8.20 10.31 10.22
N THR A 184 -7.39 10.23 9.18
CA THR A 184 -7.81 10.60 7.82
C THR A 184 -8.07 9.40 6.92
N CYS A 185 -7.25 8.36 7.06
CA CYS A 185 -7.29 7.18 6.20
C CYS A 185 -6.90 5.92 6.98
N LEU A 186 -7.34 4.77 6.51
CA LEU A 186 -6.94 3.45 7.01
C LEU A 186 -6.46 2.60 5.84
N ALA A 187 -5.39 1.83 6.01
CA ALA A 187 -4.99 0.81 5.03
C ALA A 187 -4.61 -0.49 5.74
N THR A 188 -5.03 -1.63 5.21
CA THR A 188 -4.58 -2.93 5.72
C THR A 188 -3.15 -3.21 5.25
N LYS A 189 -2.44 -4.14 5.89
CA LYS A 189 -1.38 -4.84 5.14
C LYS A 189 -2.03 -5.63 3.98
N PRO A 190 -1.25 -6.08 2.98
CA PRO A 190 -1.75 -7.05 2.01
C PRO A 190 -2.25 -8.33 2.72
N TYR A 191 -3.41 -8.82 2.28
CA TYR A 191 -4.03 -10.04 2.79
C TYR A 191 -4.70 -10.84 1.67
N PRO A 192 -4.76 -12.18 1.77
CA PRO A 192 -5.65 -12.98 0.94
C PRO A 192 -7.09 -12.49 1.10
N LYS A 193 -7.79 -12.28 -0.01
CA LYS A 193 -9.12 -11.66 -0.02
C LYS A 193 -10.13 -12.47 0.79
N SER A 194 -10.00 -13.80 0.81
CA SER A 194 -10.87 -14.68 1.60
C SER A 194 -10.85 -14.34 3.10
N ILE A 195 -9.70 -13.94 3.64
CA ILE A 195 -9.49 -13.65 5.07
C ILE A 195 -10.10 -12.30 5.46
N VAL A 196 -9.85 -11.28 4.64
CA VAL A 196 -10.10 -9.88 5.04
C VAL A 196 -11.44 -9.33 4.52
N SER A 197 -11.98 -9.86 3.42
CA SER A 197 -13.12 -9.24 2.72
C SER A 197 -14.39 -9.09 3.57
N SER A 198 -14.64 -10.02 4.49
CA SER A 198 -15.82 -10.02 5.37
C SER A 198 -15.95 -8.75 6.23
N TYR A 199 -14.82 -8.12 6.59
CA TYR A 199 -14.79 -6.89 7.39
C TYR A 199 -15.30 -5.68 6.62
N PHE A 200 -15.16 -5.69 5.29
CA PHE A 200 -15.36 -4.54 4.40
C PHE A 200 -16.63 -4.62 3.56
N LYS A 201 -17.36 -5.75 3.55
CA LYS A 201 -18.58 -5.97 2.71
C LYS A 201 -19.66 -4.90 2.86
N LYS A 202 -19.73 -4.20 3.99
CA LYS A 202 -20.75 -3.17 4.27
C LYS A 202 -20.33 -1.76 3.84
N LEU A 203 -19.06 -1.57 3.47
CA LEU A 203 -18.54 -0.28 3.02
C LEU A 203 -18.77 -0.11 1.53
N LYS A 204 -18.87 1.15 1.08
CA LYS A 204 -19.07 1.49 -0.32
C LYS A 204 -17.72 1.71 -1.00
N LEU A 205 -17.67 1.46 -2.30
CA LEU A 205 -16.54 1.88 -3.14
C LEU A 205 -16.45 3.42 -3.09
N CYS A 206 -15.24 3.93 -2.87
CA CYS A 206 -14.98 5.37 -2.90
C CYS A 206 -15.16 5.89 -4.34
N LYS A 207 -15.98 6.92 -4.53
CA LYS A 207 -16.28 7.52 -5.85
C LYS A 207 -15.87 8.98 -5.92
#